data_AF-A0AAI8TSE8-F1
#
_entry.id   AF-A0AAI8TSE8-F1
#
_cell.length_a   1.000
_cell.length_b   1.000
_cell.length_c   1.000
_cell.angle_alpha   90.00
_cell.angle_beta   90.00
_cell.angle_gamma   90.00
#
_symmetry.space_group_name_H-M   'P 1'
#
loop_
_entity.id
_entity.type
_entity.pdbx_description
1 polymer ?
#
loop_
_entity_poly.entity_id
_entity_poly.type
_entity_poly.pdbx_seq_one_letter_code
_entity_poly.pdbx_strand_id
1 'polypeptide(L)'
;MDGVRIHAVDLQDAQRRAAAQRAAAPERPVLLDIEVLIDRDTRAALTALSTVPAGNTLRYVGTPRGLAGLIADVQRLGIADGVVLKPLGDSPVADLMLEELVPGLAS
;
A
#
# COMPACT_ATOMS: atom_id res chain seq x y z
N MET A 1 19.41 -4.68 -1.72
CA MET A 1 18.48 -5.77 -2.08
C MET A 1 17.65 -5.28 -3.25
N ASP A 2 17.81 -5.88 -4.42
CA ASP A 2 17.11 -5.46 -5.63
C ASP A 2 15.78 -6.21 -5.77
N GLY A 3 14.73 -5.67 -5.15
CA GLY A 3 13.36 -6.20 -5.25
C GLY A 3 12.73 -5.97 -6.62
N VAL A 4 11.76 -6.81 -6.99
CA VAL A 4 10.92 -6.60 -8.17
C VAL A 4 9.66 -5.85 -7.77
N ARG A 5 9.40 -4.72 -8.42
CA ARG A 5 8.15 -3.98 -8.22
C ARG A 5 7.05 -4.57 -9.09
N ILE A 6 5.88 -4.77 -8.50
CA ILE A 6 4.67 -5.15 -9.21
C ILE A 6 3.60 -4.06 -9.08
N HIS A 7 2.88 -3.85 -10.17
CA HIS A 7 1.66 -3.06 -10.22
C HIS A 7 0.49 -3.99 -10.43
N ALA A 8 -0.61 -3.72 -9.74
CA ALA A 8 -1.84 -4.50 -9.84
C ALA A 8 -3.06 -3.58 -9.79
N VAL A 9 -4.17 -4.04 -10.34
CA VAL A 9 -5.45 -3.31 -10.30
C VAL A 9 -6.21 -3.56 -8.99
N ASP A 10 -5.99 -4.72 -8.38
CA ASP A 10 -6.57 -5.14 -7.11
C ASP A 10 -5.65 -6.17 -6.40
N LEU A 11 -6.04 -6.64 -5.20
CA LEU A 11 -5.26 -7.62 -4.45
C LEU A 11 -5.21 -9.02 -5.09
N GLN A 12 -6.23 -9.40 -5.86
CA GLN A 12 -6.26 -10.69 -6.53
C GLN A 12 -5.26 -10.72 -7.70
N ASP A 13 -5.22 -9.63 -8.50
CA ASP A 13 -4.23 -9.41 -9.54
C ASP A 13 -2.81 -9.31 -8.94
N ALA A 14 -2.67 -8.64 -7.79
CA ALA A 14 -1.40 -8.57 -7.07
C ALA A 14 -0.90 -9.97 -6.69
N GLN A 15 -1.76 -10.81 -6.12
CA GLN A 15 -1.41 -12.19 -5.74
C GLN A 15 -1.00 -13.03 -6.96
N ARG A 16 -1.73 -12.92 -8.07
CA ARG A 16 -1.40 -13.64 -9.32
C ARG A 16 -0.03 -13.22 -9.86
N ARG A 17 0.24 -11.92 -9.91
CA ARG A 17 1.52 -11.37 -10.40
C ARG A 17 2.68 -11.75 -9.48
N ALA A 18 2.49 -11.66 -8.17
CA ALA A 18 3.50 -12.06 -7.20
C ALA A 18 3.84 -13.55 -7.33
N ALA A 19 2.84 -14.42 -7.49
CA ALA A 19 3.06 -15.85 -7.72
C ALA A 19 3.87 -16.11 -9.01
N ALA A 20 3.56 -15.40 -10.09
CA ALA A 20 4.31 -15.50 -11.34
C ALA A 20 5.77 -15.04 -11.19
N GLN A 21 6.02 -13.92 -10.49
CA GLN A 21 7.37 -13.43 -10.23
C GLN A 21 8.17 -14.39 -9.36
N ARG A 22 7.56 -14.94 -8.30
CA ARG A 22 8.23 -15.92 -7.42
C ARG A 22 8.54 -17.23 -8.14
N ALA A 23 7.67 -17.68 -9.05
CA ALA A 23 7.94 -18.86 -9.87
C ALA A 23 9.13 -18.65 -10.82
N ALA A 24 9.32 -17.43 -11.32
CA ALA A 24 10.42 -17.08 -12.21
C ALA A 24 11.74 -16.80 -11.47
N ALA A 25 11.68 -16.19 -10.28
CA ALA A 25 12.83 -15.82 -9.47
C ALA A 25 12.51 -15.90 -7.96
N PRO A 26 12.58 -17.08 -7.34
CA PRO A 26 12.16 -17.31 -5.95
C PRO A 26 12.89 -16.44 -4.92
N GLU A 27 14.16 -16.10 -5.19
CA GLU A 27 15.03 -15.36 -4.27
C GLU A 27 14.83 -13.84 -4.33
N ARG A 28 14.04 -13.31 -5.29
CA ARG A 28 13.85 -11.87 -5.45
C ARG A 28 12.62 -11.40 -4.66
N PRO A 29 12.78 -10.44 -3.72
CA PRO A 29 11.63 -9.94 -2.97
C PRO A 29 10.68 -9.17 -3.89
N VAL A 30 9.38 -9.40 -3.73
CA VAL A 30 8.29 -8.76 -4.45
C VAL A 30 7.79 -7.56 -3.65
N LEU A 31 7.79 -6.39 -4.29
CA LEU A 31 7.30 -5.14 -3.72
C LEU A 31 6.02 -4.71 -4.44
N LEU A 32 4.91 -4.57 -3.70
CA LEU A 32 3.63 -4.14 -4.26
C LEU A 32 3.48 -2.62 -4.21
N ASP A 33 3.27 -2.00 -5.36
CA ASP A 33 2.93 -0.59 -5.43
C ASP A 33 1.46 -0.36 -5.05
N ILE A 34 1.22 0.58 -4.14
CA ILE A 34 -0.12 0.99 -3.70
C ILE A 34 -0.20 2.50 -3.81
N GLU A 35 -1.21 3.00 -4.53
CA GLU A 35 -1.56 4.41 -4.51
C GLU A 35 -2.34 4.71 -3.22
N VAL A 36 -1.96 5.76 -2.50
CA VAL A 36 -2.43 6.01 -1.14
C VAL A 36 -2.96 7.43 -1.03
N LEU A 37 -4.19 7.55 -0.53
CA LEU A 37 -4.78 8.80 -0.11
C LEU A 37 -5.31 8.60 1.31
N ILE A 38 -4.59 9.13 2.30
CA ILE A 38 -4.96 9.00 3.71
C ILE A 38 -5.13 10.35 4.39
N ASP A 39 -5.98 10.33 5.40
CA ASP A 39 -6.24 11.43 6.33
C ASP A 39 -6.50 10.83 7.73
N ARG A 40 -6.52 11.65 8.78
CA ARG A 40 -6.88 11.22 10.14
C ARG A 40 -8.34 10.77 10.23
N ASP A 41 -9.19 11.22 9.30
CA ASP A 41 -10.59 10.81 9.18
C ASP A 41 -10.92 10.22 7.79
N THR A 42 -11.63 9.09 7.77
CA THR A 42 -12.01 8.41 6.52
C THR A 42 -12.89 9.28 5.62
N ARG A 43 -13.76 10.13 6.17
CA ARG A 43 -14.63 10.98 5.34
C ARG A 43 -13.82 12.07 4.66
N ALA A 44 -12.83 12.63 5.35
CA ALA A 44 -11.89 13.59 4.76
C ALA A 44 -11.12 12.96 3.58
N ALA A 45 -10.57 11.75 3.77
CA ALA A 45 -9.90 11.02 2.69
C ALA A 45 -10.83 10.75 1.49
N LEU A 46 -12.07 10.29 1.73
CA LEU A 46 -13.05 10.07 0.65
C LEU A 46 -13.44 11.37 -0.06
N THR A 47 -13.53 12.48 0.67
CA THR A 47 -13.81 13.80 0.08
C THR A 47 -12.66 14.22 -0.83
N ALA A 48 -11.41 14.06 -0.39
CA ALA A 48 -10.23 14.34 -1.20
C ALA A 48 -10.13 13.42 -2.44
N LEU A 49 -10.59 12.16 -2.35
CA LEU A 49 -10.60 11.26 -3.51
C LEU A 49 -11.48 11.80 -4.66
N SER A 50 -12.55 12.54 -4.34
CA SER A 50 -13.47 13.06 -5.36
C SER A 50 -12.83 14.02 -6.38
N THR A 51 -11.68 14.60 -6.03
CA THR A 51 -10.90 15.48 -6.92
C THR A 51 -9.80 14.73 -7.69
N VAL A 52 -9.59 13.44 -7.39
CA VAL A 52 -8.56 12.61 -8.01
C VAL A 52 -9.18 11.75 -9.12
N PRO A 53 -8.65 11.79 -10.37
CA PRO A 53 -9.15 10.96 -11.45
C PRO A 53 -9.11 9.46 -11.11
N ALA A 54 -10.10 8.70 -11.60
CA ALA A 54 -10.08 7.25 -11.53
C ALA A 54 -8.79 6.70 -12.19
N GLY A 55 -8.22 5.66 -11.58
CA GLY A 55 -6.99 5.04 -12.05
C GLY A 55 -7.13 3.53 -12.10
N ASN A 56 -6.21 2.88 -12.82
CA ASN A 56 -6.19 1.43 -13.01
C ASN A 56 -5.11 0.78 -12.15
N THR A 57 -4.92 1.27 -10.93
CA THR A 57 -3.92 0.80 -9.98
C THR A 57 -4.58 0.64 -8.62
N LEU A 58 -4.12 -0.35 -7.86
CA LEU A 58 -4.56 -0.61 -6.51
C LEU A 58 -4.41 0.65 -5.65
N ARG A 59 -5.55 1.11 -5.12
CA ARG A 59 -5.65 2.30 -4.29
C ARG A 59 -6.11 1.94 -2.88
N TYR A 60 -5.49 2.57 -1.90
CA TYR A 60 -5.98 2.64 -0.53
C TYR A 60 -6.46 4.05 -0.22
N VAL A 61 -7.69 4.16 0.26
CA VAL A 61 -8.30 5.43 0.68
C VAL A 61 -8.90 5.25 2.07
N GLY A 62 -8.42 6.01 3.05
CA GLY A 62 -8.85 5.84 4.43
C GLY A 62 -7.91 6.47 5.44
N THR A 63 -7.57 5.72 6.49
CA THR A 63 -6.78 6.20 7.64
C THR A 63 -5.42 5.52 7.73
N PRO A 64 -4.43 6.12 8.43
CA PRO A 64 -3.12 5.50 8.66
C PRO A 64 -3.24 4.12 9.32
N ARG A 65 -4.06 4.02 10.37
CA ARG A 65 -4.36 2.75 11.04
C ARG A 65 -4.89 1.68 10.10
N GLY A 66 -5.84 2.04 9.23
CA GLY A 66 -6.40 1.10 8.26
C GLY A 66 -5.38 0.70 7.19
N LEU A 67 -4.51 1.62 6.77
CA LEU A 67 -3.40 1.33 5.87
C LEU A 67 -2.41 0.37 6.51
N ALA A 68 -2.03 0.59 7.77
CA ALA A 68 -1.16 -0.33 8.51
C ALA A 68 -1.76 -1.75 8.59
N GLY A 69 -3.08 -1.85 8.80
CA GLY A 69 -3.80 -3.12 8.74
C GLY A 69 -3.71 -3.79 7.37
N LEU A 70 -3.94 -3.05 6.27
CA LEU A 70 -3.79 -3.57 4.92
C LEU A 70 -2.36 -4.06 4.64
N ILE A 71 -1.34 -3.33 5.09
CA ILE A 71 0.06 -3.72 4.93
C ILE A 71 0.35 -5.02 5.67
N ALA A 72 -0.15 -5.15 6.91
CA ALA A 72 -0.02 -6.37 7.70
C ALA A 72 -0.72 -7.56 7.02
N ASP A 73 -1.89 -7.34 6.42
CA ASP A 73 -2.62 -8.37 5.68
C ASP A 73 -1.89 -8.80 4.40
N VAL A 74 -1.35 -7.84 3.63
CA VAL A 74 -0.51 -8.12 2.44
C VAL A 74 0.68 -9.01 2.79
N GLN A 75 1.34 -8.74 3.92
CA GLN A 75 2.44 -9.56 4.41
C GLN A 75 1.96 -10.92 4.92
N ARG A 76 0.93 -10.97 5.78
CA ARG A 76 0.40 -12.21 6.37
C ARG A 76 -0.13 -13.18 5.32
N LEU A 77 -0.75 -12.68 4.26
CA LEU A 77 -1.25 -13.48 3.15
C LEU A 77 -0.16 -13.84 2.12
N GLY A 78 1.08 -13.38 2.32
CA GLY A 78 2.19 -13.62 1.41
C GLY A 78 1.99 -12.98 0.03
N ILE A 79 1.16 -11.94 -0.09
CA ILE A 79 0.90 -11.27 -1.37
C ILE A 79 2.18 -10.58 -1.85
N ALA A 80 2.88 -9.86 -0.97
CA ALA A 80 4.14 -9.21 -1.27
C ALA A 80 5.04 -9.21 -0.04
N ASP A 81 6.35 -9.11 -0.27
CA ASP A 81 7.36 -9.10 0.79
C ASP A 81 7.54 -7.68 1.35
N GLY A 82 7.08 -6.67 0.59
CA GLY A 82 6.94 -5.30 1.04
C GLY A 82 5.95 -4.52 0.18
N VAL A 83 5.65 -3.30 0.60
CA VAL A 83 4.82 -2.36 -0.17
C VAL A 83 5.58 -1.08 -0.45
N VAL A 84 5.27 -0.45 -1.58
CA VAL A 84 5.71 0.91 -1.89
C VAL A 84 4.48 1.80 -1.92
N LEU A 85 4.40 2.70 -0.94
CA LEU A 85 3.31 3.65 -0.82
C LEU A 85 3.57 4.83 -1.77
N LYS A 86 2.62 5.09 -2.66
CA LYS A 86 2.64 6.21 -3.59
C LYS A 86 1.57 7.22 -3.20
N PRO A 87 1.93 8.38 -2.64
CA PRO A 87 0.95 9.41 -2.34
C PRO A 87 0.16 9.82 -3.60
N LEU A 88 -1.16 9.92 -3.46
CA LEU A 88 -2.02 10.53 -4.46
C LEU A 88 -2.17 12.02 -4.16
N GLY A 89 -1.88 12.86 -5.15
CA GLY A 89 -1.87 14.32 -4.99
C GLY A 89 -0.93 14.74 -3.87
N ASP A 90 -1.42 15.63 -3.01
CA ASP A 90 -0.66 16.19 -1.87
C ASP A 90 -0.90 15.43 -0.55
N SER A 91 -1.35 14.16 -0.60
CA SER A 91 -1.60 13.39 0.62
C SER A 91 -0.30 13.28 1.46
N PRO A 92 -0.31 13.67 2.74
CA PRO A 92 0.87 13.66 3.61
C PRO A 92 1.13 12.25 4.18
N VAL A 93 1.26 11.26 3.29
CA VAL A 93 1.28 9.84 3.66
C VAL A 93 2.41 9.53 4.64
N ALA A 94 3.61 10.06 4.39
CA ALA A 94 4.78 9.79 5.23
C ALA A 94 4.58 10.30 6.66
N ASP A 95 4.12 11.54 6.82
CA ASP A 95 3.93 12.17 8.13
C ASP A 95 2.84 11.44 8.93
N LEU A 96 1.69 11.17 8.30
CA LEU A 96 0.58 10.48 8.97
C LEU A 96 0.91 9.03 9.34
N MET A 97 1.71 8.34 8.51
CA MET A 97 2.19 7.00 8.86
C MET A 97 3.22 7.03 9.98
N LEU A 98 4.12 8.02 10.01
CA LEU A 98 5.05 8.19 11.13
C LEU A 98 4.30 8.43 12.44
N GLU A 99 3.28 9.30 12.44
CA GLU A 99 2.43 9.55 13.61
C GLU A 99 1.76 8.27 14.13
N GLU A 100 1.24 7.42 13.25
CA GLU A 100 0.61 6.14 13.62
C GLU A 100 1.62 5.13 14.19
N LEU A 101 2.87 5.14 13.71
CA LEU A 101 3.90 4.19 14.12
C LEU A 101 4.61 4.58 15.42
N VAL A 102 4.71 5.88 15.74
CA VAL A 102 5.42 6.40 16.92
C VAL A 102 4.99 5.71 18.23
N PRO A 103 3.69 5.53 18.54
CA PRO A 103 3.27 4.85 19.76
C PRO A 103 3.82 3.42 19.92
N GLY A 104 4.05 2.72 18.80
CA GLY A 104 4.58 1.35 18.79
C GLY A 104 6.10 1.24 18.78
N LEU A 105 6.82 2.36 18.61
CA LEU A 105 8.29 2.42 18.64
C LEU A 105 8.85 2.84 20.01
N ALA A 106 8.00 3.40 20.86
CA ALA A 106 8.36 3.82 22.22
C ALA A 106 8.26 2.70 23.27
N SER A 107 7.97 1.46 22.84
CA SER A 107 7.77 0.28 23.71
C SER A 107 8.95 -0.67 23.72
#